data_AF-A0A399SMM5-F1
#
_entry.id   AF-A0A399SMM5-F1
#
_cell.length_a   1.000
_cell.length_b   1.000
_cell.length_c   1.000
_cell.angle_alpha   90.00
_cell.angle_beta   90.00
_cell.angle_gamma   90.00
#
_symmetry.space_group_name_H-M   'P 1'
#
loop_
_entity.id
_entity.type
_entity.pdbx_description
1 polymer ?
#
loop_
_entity_poly.entity_id
_entity_poly.type
_entity_poly.pdbx_seq_one_letter_code
_entity_poly.pdbx_strand_id
1 'polypeptide(L)'
;MDPSMTTLVLAGLAVVVDFVVRITALLVIPRNRRPSTAMAWLMAIFFLPYLGILLFLLIGSTRLPKRRREKQQEINRFIIESTEGIERVTREHSWPSWLDSVVELNRTLGSMPLVGGNRAKLYSHYDESIAAMTAEVEKATRYVHVEFYIL
;
A
#
# COMPACT_ATOMS: atom_id res chain seq x y z
N MET A 1 -41.93 29.00 17.47
CA MET A 1 -40.54 29.27 17.88
C MET A 1 -40.12 30.59 17.27
N ASP A 2 -39.42 31.42 18.02
CA ASP A 2 -38.92 32.71 17.55
C ASP A 2 -37.87 32.46 16.43
N PRO A 3 -37.98 33.07 15.23
CA PRO A 3 -37.05 32.81 14.12
C PRO A 3 -35.58 33.03 14.50
N SER A 4 -35.32 34.03 15.34
CA SER A 4 -34.00 34.33 15.93
C SER A 4 -33.40 33.14 16.68
N MET A 5 -34.20 32.46 17.51
CA MET A 5 -33.79 31.31 18.30
C MET A 5 -33.48 30.11 17.39
N THR A 6 -34.27 29.90 16.34
CA THR A 6 -33.98 28.83 15.37
C THR A 6 -32.69 29.06 14.60
N THR A 7 -32.39 30.31 14.20
CA THR A 7 -31.13 30.65 13.52
C THR A 7 -29.92 30.45 14.43
N LEU A 8 -30.00 30.84 15.70
CA LEU A 8 -28.91 30.66 16.66
C LEU A 8 -28.59 29.19 16.92
N VAL A 9 -29.63 28.35 17.05
CA VAL A 9 -29.46 26.90 17.22
C VAL A 9 -28.79 26.28 16.00
N LEU A 10 -29.24 26.65 14.79
CA LEU A 10 -28.65 26.16 13.54
C LEU A 10 -27.18 26.60 13.38
N ALA A 11 -26.87 27.85 13.70
CA ALA A 11 -25.50 28.37 13.65
C ALA A 11 -24.59 27.65 14.66
N GLY A 12 -25.06 27.45 15.89
CA GLY A 12 -24.31 26.71 16.90
C GLY A 12 -24.04 25.27 16.48
N LEU A 13 -25.04 24.58 15.91
CA LEU A 13 -24.88 23.22 15.40
C LEU A 13 -23.88 23.16 14.24
N ALA A 14 -23.92 24.13 13.31
CA ALA A 14 -22.98 24.23 12.20
C ALA A 14 -21.52 24.38 12.68
N VAL A 15 -21.28 25.19 13.72
CA VAL A 15 -19.96 25.36 14.34
C VAL A 15 -19.48 24.07 15.00
N VAL A 16 -20.35 23.39 15.77
CA VAL A 16 -19.99 22.11 16.41
C VAL A 16 -19.62 21.07 15.36
N VAL A 17 -20.39 20.97 14.26
CA VAL A 17 -20.10 20.06 13.15
C VAL A 17 -18.75 20.39 12.50
N ASP A 18 -18.46 21.66 12.24
CA ASP A 18 -17.18 22.10 11.67
C ASP A 18 -15.99 21.67 12.54
N PHE A 19 -16.07 21.90 13.86
CA PHE A 19 -15.01 21.49 14.79
C PHE A 19 -14.82 19.97 14.80
N VAL A 20 -15.90 19.19 14.85
CA VAL A 20 -15.84 17.72 14.83
C VAL A 20 -15.20 17.24 13.52
N VAL A 21 -15.55 17.83 12.38
CA VAL A 21 -14.96 17.48 11.08
C VAL A 21 -13.46 17.76 11.07
N ARG A 22 -13.01 18.93 11.53
CA ARG A 22 -11.58 19.30 11.55
C ARG A 22 -10.76 18.40 12.46
N ILE A 23 -11.24 18.12 13.66
CA ILE A 23 -10.57 17.20 14.60
C ILE A 23 -10.48 15.80 13.99
N THR A 24 -11.56 15.31 13.40
CA THR A 24 -11.58 14.00 12.73
C THR A 24 -10.62 13.97 11.54
N ALA A 25 -10.58 15.04 10.74
CA ALA A 25 -9.69 15.17 9.60
C ALA A 25 -8.21 15.11 10.02
N LEU A 26 -7.83 15.79 11.09
CA LEU A 26 -6.47 15.75 11.64
C LEU A 26 -6.02 14.34 12.02
N LEU A 27 -6.92 13.51 12.57
CA LEU A 27 -6.60 12.16 13.00
C LEU A 27 -6.61 11.14 11.84
N VAL A 28 -7.53 11.31 10.88
CA VAL A 28 -7.80 10.31 9.84
C VAL A 28 -6.97 10.53 8.58
N ILE A 29 -6.81 11.78 8.14
CA ILE A 29 -6.22 12.10 6.82
C ILE A 29 -4.73 11.75 6.75
N PRO A 30 -3.88 12.03 7.76
CA PRO A 30 -2.46 11.72 7.68
C PRO A 30 -2.13 10.23 7.60
N ARG A 31 -3.05 9.33 8.00
CA ARG A 31 -2.79 7.90 8.05
C ARG A 31 -2.55 7.32 6.65
N ASN A 32 -1.42 6.65 6.48
CA ASN A 32 -1.05 5.92 5.26
C ASN A 32 -1.08 6.80 3.99
N ARG A 33 -0.68 8.06 4.12
CA ARG A 33 -0.55 9.03 3.02
C ARG A 33 0.80 9.70 3.04
N ARG A 34 1.23 10.19 1.87
CA ARG A 34 2.39 11.08 1.77
C ARG A 34 2.10 12.39 2.54
N PRO A 35 3.07 12.93 3.30
CA PRO A 35 2.87 14.15 4.08
C PRO A 35 2.30 15.32 3.27
N SER A 36 2.80 15.55 2.05
CA SER A 36 2.33 16.62 1.16
C SER A 36 0.87 16.48 0.77
N THR A 37 0.42 15.28 0.40
CA THR A 37 -0.97 15.01 0.05
C THR A 37 -1.90 15.15 1.25
N ALA A 38 -1.47 14.71 2.43
CA ALA A 38 -2.25 14.88 3.65
C ALA A 38 -2.43 16.36 4.01
N MET A 39 -1.34 17.15 3.93
CA MET A 39 -1.38 18.58 4.20
C MET A 39 -2.29 19.33 3.22
N ALA A 40 -2.27 19.00 1.93
CA ALA A 40 -3.17 19.62 0.95
C ALA A 40 -4.65 19.43 1.32
N TRP A 41 -5.04 18.21 1.73
CA TRP A 41 -6.41 17.93 2.16
C TRP A 41 -6.78 18.60 3.47
N LEU A 42 -5.86 18.65 4.44
CA LEU A 42 -6.07 19.38 5.68
C LEU A 42 -6.28 20.87 5.42
N MET A 43 -5.43 21.50 4.61
CA MET A 43 -5.59 22.91 4.23
C MET A 43 -6.95 23.15 3.55
N ALA A 44 -7.34 22.31 2.60
CA ALA A 44 -8.64 22.42 1.93
C ALA A 44 -9.81 22.38 2.92
N ILE A 45 -9.78 21.47 3.90
CA ILE A 45 -10.83 21.36 4.94
C ILE A 45 -10.76 22.52 5.94
N PHE A 46 -9.58 23.03 6.28
CA PHE A 46 -9.47 24.15 7.23
C PHE A 46 -9.94 25.48 6.63
N PHE A 47 -9.64 25.73 5.35
CA PHE A 47 -10.06 26.96 4.67
C PHE A 47 -11.49 26.88 4.13
N LEU A 48 -11.93 25.70 3.68
CA LEU A 48 -13.23 25.47 3.06
C LEU A 48 -13.83 24.18 3.65
N PRO A 49 -14.33 24.17 4.88
CA PRO A 49 -14.69 22.93 5.59
C PRO A 49 -15.74 22.09 4.86
N TYR A 50 -16.84 22.68 4.44
CA TYR A 50 -17.91 21.96 3.76
C TYR A 50 -17.51 21.48 2.35
N LEU A 51 -16.80 22.31 1.59
CA LEU A 51 -16.37 21.93 0.23
C LEU A 51 -15.17 20.97 0.26
N GLY A 52 -14.22 21.21 1.14
CA GLY A 52 -13.03 20.40 1.33
C GLY A 52 -13.37 18.99 1.79
N ILE A 53 -14.32 18.83 2.72
CA ILE A 53 -14.76 17.48 3.13
C ILE A 53 -15.53 16.79 2.01
N LEU A 54 -16.38 17.51 1.27
CA LEU A 54 -17.11 16.93 0.14
C LEU A 54 -16.15 16.40 -0.93
N LEU A 55 -15.17 17.21 -1.35
CA LEU A 55 -14.15 16.81 -2.31
C LEU A 55 -13.29 15.66 -1.77
N PHE A 56 -12.93 15.69 -0.49
CA PHE A 56 -12.17 14.62 0.15
C PHE A 56 -12.92 13.29 0.10
N LEU A 57 -14.23 13.30 0.36
CA LEU A 57 -15.05 12.09 0.30
C LEU A 57 -15.19 11.54 -1.13
N LEU A 58 -15.23 12.43 -2.13
CA LEU A 58 -15.37 12.03 -3.54
C LEU A 58 -14.08 11.47 -4.14
N ILE A 59 -12.95 12.16 -3.96
CA ILE A 59 -11.69 11.84 -4.66
C ILE A 59 -10.49 11.68 -3.73
N GLY A 60 -10.66 11.94 -2.44
CA GLY A 60 -9.59 11.86 -1.45
C GLY A 60 -9.30 10.44 -0.96
N SER A 61 -9.99 9.39 -1.40
CA SER A 61 -9.72 8.02 -0.97
C SER A 61 -8.39 7.51 -1.55
N THR A 62 -7.47 7.06 -0.68
CA THR A 62 -6.25 6.33 -1.08
C THR A 62 -6.45 4.83 -1.20
N ARG A 63 -7.65 4.33 -0.89
CA ARG A 63 -7.94 2.90 -0.92
C ARG A 63 -8.16 2.45 -2.37
N LEU A 64 -7.56 1.32 -2.72
CA LEU A 64 -7.84 0.65 -3.99
C LEU A 64 -9.33 0.26 -4.09
N PRO A 65 -9.90 0.25 -5.31
CA PRO A 65 -11.25 -0.24 -5.55
C PRO A 65 -11.50 -1.60 -4.90
N LYS A 66 -12.71 -1.81 -4.38
CA LYS A 66 -13.08 -3.04 -3.65
C LYS A 66 -12.67 -4.31 -4.40
N ARG A 67 -12.99 -4.38 -5.70
CA ARG A 67 -12.64 -5.50 -6.59
C ARG A 67 -11.14 -5.82 -6.63
N ARG A 68 -10.28 -4.79 -6.64
CA ARG A 68 -8.81 -4.99 -6.62
C ARG A 68 -8.34 -5.55 -5.29
N ARG A 69 -8.93 -5.10 -4.18
CA ARG A 69 -8.62 -5.62 -2.84
C ARG A 69 -9.09 -7.07 -2.67
N GLU A 70 -10.29 -7.40 -3.15
CA GLU A 70 -10.82 -8.77 -3.14
C GLU A 70 -9.93 -9.71 -3.97
N LYS A 71 -9.53 -9.30 -5.18
CA LYS A 71 -8.60 -10.08 -6.01
C LYS A 71 -7.24 -10.28 -5.33
N GLN A 72 -6.70 -9.24 -4.67
CA GLN A 72 -5.45 -9.37 -3.92
C GLN A 72 -5.59 -10.37 -2.77
N GLN A 73 -6.70 -10.33 -2.03
CA GLN A 73 -6.95 -11.27 -0.94
C GLN A 73 -7.06 -12.71 -1.44
N GLU A 74 -7.70 -12.93 -2.58
CA GLU A 74 -7.79 -14.24 -3.23
C GLU A 74 -6.41 -14.78 -3.62
N ILE A 75 -5.59 -13.95 -4.27
CA ILE A 75 -4.21 -14.31 -4.66
C ILE A 75 -3.37 -14.61 -3.42
N ASN A 76 -3.42 -13.76 -2.39
CA ASN A 76 -2.67 -13.97 -1.16
C ASN A 76 -3.04 -15.29 -0.49
N ARG A 77 -4.33 -15.62 -0.43
CA ARG A 77 -4.80 -16.90 0.12
C ARG A 77 -4.28 -18.08 -0.70
N PHE A 78 -4.38 -18.01 -2.02
CA PHE A 78 -3.83 -19.04 -2.91
C PHE A 78 -2.33 -19.25 -2.70
N ILE A 79 -1.54 -18.18 -2.57
CA ILE A 79 -0.09 -18.29 -2.30
C ILE A 79 0.15 -18.98 -0.97
N ILE A 80 -0.52 -18.57 0.11
CA ILE A 80 -0.32 -19.16 1.44
C ILE A 80 -0.69 -20.66 1.44
N GLU A 81 -1.83 -21.02 0.85
CA GLU A 81 -2.29 -22.41 0.77
C GLU A 81 -1.36 -23.28 -0.10
N SER A 82 -0.84 -22.74 -1.20
CA SER A 82 0.07 -23.49 -2.09
C SER A 82 1.52 -23.58 -1.58
N THR A 83 1.88 -22.77 -0.57
CA THR A 83 3.25 -22.69 -0.04
C THR A 83 3.38 -23.11 1.41
N GLU A 84 2.33 -23.68 1.99
CA GLU A 84 2.32 -24.16 3.36
C GLU A 84 3.46 -25.19 3.58
N GLY A 85 4.31 -24.93 4.58
CA GLY A 85 5.41 -25.81 4.95
C GLY A 85 6.77 -25.50 4.30
N ILE A 86 6.83 -24.69 3.23
CA ILE A 86 8.10 -24.35 2.55
C ILE A 86 9.10 -23.66 3.49
N GLU A 87 8.61 -22.77 4.35
CA GLU A 87 9.45 -22.01 5.28
C GLU A 87 10.08 -22.87 6.39
N ARG A 88 9.44 -24.00 6.75
CA ARG A 88 9.94 -24.90 7.80
C ARG A 88 11.24 -25.58 7.39
N VAL A 89 11.43 -25.77 6.09
CA VAL A 89 12.60 -26.45 5.50
C VAL A 89 13.84 -25.56 5.47
N THR A 90 13.69 -24.23 5.57
CA THR A 90 14.75 -23.29 5.18
C THR A 90 15.61 -22.76 6.34
N ARG A 91 15.25 -23.01 7.62
CA ARG A 91 16.02 -22.50 8.78
C ARG A 91 17.31 -23.29 9.10
N GLU A 92 17.96 -23.86 8.09
CA GLU A 92 19.13 -24.73 8.28
C GLU A 92 20.41 -23.95 8.58
N HIS A 93 20.48 -22.64 8.31
CA HIS A 93 21.69 -21.84 8.47
C HIS A 93 21.46 -20.60 9.35
N SER A 94 22.47 -20.24 10.15
CA SER A 94 22.47 -18.98 10.90
C SER A 94 22.56 -17.81 9.92
N TRP A 95 21.60 -16.90 9.99
CA TRP A 95 21.55 -15.69 9.16
C TRP A 95 21.61 -14.41 10.01
N PRO A 96 21.81 -13.24 9.40
CA PRO A 96 21.85 -11.98 10.14
C PRO A 96 20.50 -11.65 10.81
N SER A 97 20.55 -11.09 12.03
CA SER A 97 19.34 -10.72 12.79
C SER A 97 18.45 -9.69 12.10
N TRP A 98 19.00 -8.87 11.19
CA TRP A 98 18.21 -7.91 10.43
C TRP A 98 17.26 -8.58 9.42
N LEU A 99 17.53 -9.83 9.03
CA LEU A 99 16.77 -10.52 7.98
C LEU A 99 15.37 -10.94 8.47
N ASP A 100 15.20 -11.23 9.76
CA ASP A 100 13.91 -11.63 10.33
C ASP A 100 12.83 -10.56 10.10
N SER A 101 13.18 -9.28 10.30
CA SER A 101 12.25 -8.16 10.06
C SER A 101 11.87 -8.02 8.59
N VAL A 102 12.81 -8.31 7.68
CA VAL A 102 12.56 -8.27 6.23
C VAL A 102 11.67 -9.43 5.79
N VAL A 103 11.88 -10.62 6.36
CA VAL A 103 11.06 -11.82 6.09
C VAL A 103 9.63 -11.60 6.59
N GLU A 104 9.47 -11.07 7.80
CA GLU A 104 8.15 -10.74 8.34
C GLU A 104 7.43 -9.68 7.50
N LEU A 105 8.16 -8.66 7.05
CA LEU A 105 7.63 -7.63 6.15
C LEU A 105 7.18 -8.24 4.81
N ASN A 106 8.00 -9.11 4.20
CA ASN A 106 7.68 -9.79 2.95
C ASN A 106 6.44 -10.67 3.10
N ARG A 107 6.33 -11.40 4.21
CA ARG A 107 5.17 -12.25 4.50
C ARG A 107 3.91 -11.42 4.70
N THR A 108 4.00 -10.33 5.45
CA THR A 108 2.87 -9.45 5.75
C THR A 108 2.35 -8.72 4.51
N LEU A 109 3.24 -8.25 3.64
CA LEU A 109 2.86 -7.44 2.47
C LEU A 109 2.66 -8.24 1.19
N GLY A 110 3.45 -9.29 0.98
CA GLY A 110 3.47 -10.07 -0.25
C GLY A 110 2.90 -11.49 -0.12
N SER A 111 2.66 -11.97 1.11
CA SER A 111 2.21 -13.35 1.39
C SER A 111 3.12 -14.44 0.82
N MET A 112 4.34 -14.08 0.39
CA MET A 112 5.31 -15.01 -0.17
C MET A 112 6.14 -15.65 0.94
N PRO A 113 6.34 -16.97 0.90
CA PRO A 113 7.22 -17.65 1.84
C PRO A 113 8.68 -17.28 1.57
N LEU A 114 9.52 -17.46 2.57
CA LEU A 114 10.94 -17.57 2.35
C LEU A 114 11.29 -18.94 1.77
N VAL A 115 12.16 -18.94 0.74
CA VAL A 115 12.69 -20.16 0.12
C VAL A 115 14.21 -20.18 0.21
N GLY A 116 14.77 -21.32 0.65
CA GLY A 116 16.22 -21.59 0.71
C GLY A 116 16.75 -22.28 -0.54
N GLY A 117 18.06 -22.54 -0.57
CA GLY A 117 18.71 -23.28 -1.68
C GLY A 117 18.84 -22.51 -2.99
N ASN A 118 18.45 -21.24 -3.00
CA ASN A 118 18.52 -20.37 -4.17
C ASN A 118 19.91 -19.72 -4.27
N ARG A 119 20.32 -19.37 -5.50
CA ARG A 119 21.49 -18.53 -5.75
C ARG A 119 21.04 -17.25 -6.42
N ALA A 120 21.58 -16.13 -5.96
CA ALA A 120 21.40 -14.82 -6.58
C ALA A 120 22.75 -14.26 -7.00
N LYS A 121 22.80 -13.59 -8.14
CA LYS A 121 23.97 -12.83 -8.60
C LYS A 121 23.53 -11.41 -8.92
N LEU A 122 24.21 -10.44 -8.33
CA LEU A 122 23.98 -9.03 -8.61
C LEU A 122 24.85 -8.60 -9.79
N TYR A 123 24.25 -7.98 -10.80
CA TYR A 123 24.95 -7.35 -11.91
C TYR A 123 24.99 -5.84 -11.65
N SER A 124 26.19 -5.26 -11.54
CA SER A 124 26.38 -3.83 -11.29
C SER A 124 26.26 -2.97 -12.56
N HIS A 125 26.43 -3.60 -13.73
CA HIS A 125 26.37 -2.92 -15.02
C HIS A 125 25.21 -3.43 -15.86
N TYR A 126 24.55 -2.50 -16.56
CA TYR A 126 23.39 -2.80 -17.37
C TYR A 126 23.72 -3.79 -18.50
N ASP A 127 24.80 -3.56 -19.23
CA ASP A 127 25.20 -4.40 -20.37
C ASP A 127 25.48 -5.86 -19.94
N GLU A 128 26.09 -6.05 -18.77
CA GLU A 128 26.30 -7.38 -18.20
C GLU A 128 24.99 -8.08 -17.87
N SER A 129 24.00 -7.33 -17.34
CA SER A 129 22.68 -7.88 -17.01
C SER A 129 21.92 -8.31 -18.27
N ILE A 130 21.99 -7.51 -19.34
CA ILE A 130 21.38 -7.84 -20.64
C ILE A 130 22.05 -9.07 -21.25
N ALA A 131 23.39 -9.09 -21.31
CA ALA A 131 24.14 -10.23 -21.85
C ALA A 131 23.84 -11.53 -21.08
N ALA A 132 23.73 -11.46 -19.75
CA ALA A 132 23.36 -12.61 -18.93
C ALA A 132 21.94 -13.10 -19.24
N MET A 133 20.96 -12.19 -19.39
CA MET A 133 19.60 -12.57 -19.76
C MET A 133 19.55 -13.19 -21.15
N THR A 134 20.24 -12.61 -22.15
CA THR A 134 20.32 -13.19 -23.51
C THR A 134 20.89 -14.61 -23.49
N ALA A 135 21.97 -14.83 -22.73
CA ALA A 135 22.57 -16.16 -22.61
C ALA A 135 21.62 -17.18 -21.96
N GLU A 136 20.76 -16.78 -21.03
CA GLU A 136 19.75 -17.67 -20.44
C GLU A 136 18.57 -17.91 -21.39
N VAL A 137 18.19 -16.91 -22.20
CA VAL A 137 17.18 -17.07 -23.25
C VAL A 137 17.64 -18.08 -24.32
N GLU A 138 18.90 -18.01 -24.75
CA GLU A 138 19.47 -18.95 -25.74
C GLU A 138 19.46 -20.41 -25.26
N LYS A 139 19.54 -20.64 -23.95
CA LYS A 139 19.49 -21.98 -23.34
C LYS A 139 18.08 -22.49 -23.08
N ALA A 140 17.07 -21.63 -23.17
CA ALA A 140 15.71 -21.97 -22.81
C ALA A 140 15.10 -22.97 -23.81
N THR A 141 14.47 -24.04 -23.31
CA THR A 141 13.96 -25.14 -24.14
C THR A 141 12.45 -25.09 -24.37
N ARG A 142 11.69 -24.40 -23.52
CA ARG A 142 10.22 -24.34 -23.59
C ARG A 142 9.69 -22.93 -23.60
N TYR A 143 9.92 -22.19 -22.51
CA TYR A 143 9.37 -20.86 -22.32
C TYR A 143 10.36 -19.98 -21.56
N VAL A 144 10.33 -18.69 -21.89
CA VAL A 144 10.93 -17.62 -21.09
C VAL A 144 9.79 -16.71 -20.65
N HIS A 145 9.62 -16.54 -19.35
CA HIS A 145 8.69 -15.57 -18.78
C HIS A 145 9.44 -14.28 -18.47
N VAL A 146 8.88 -13.16 -18.92
CA VAL A 146 9.51 -11.86 -18.85
C VAL A 146 8.50 -10.84 -18.32
N GLU A 147 8.88 -10.12 -17.27
CA GLU A 147 8.09 -9.03 -16.69
C GLU A 147 8.98 -7.79 -16.55
N PHE A 148 8.69 -6.74 -17.34
CA PHE A 148 9.39 -5.47 -17.32
C PHE A 148 8.40 -4.31 -17.24
N TYR A 149 8.80 -3.25 -16.53
CA TYR A 149 8.02 -2.01 -16.47
C TYR A 149 8.04 -1.27 -17.81
N ILE A 150 9.22 -1.18 -18.45
CA ILE A 150 9.47 -0.64 -19.80
C ILE A 150 10.73 -1.35 -20.34
N LEU A 151 10.68 -1.77 -21.60
CA LEU A 151 11.80 -2.33 -22.37
C LEU A 151 12.36 -1.26 -23.31
#